data_AF-A0A7L1GEY6-F1
#
_entry.id   AF-A0A7L1GEY6-F1
#
_cell.length_a   1.000
_cell.length_b   1.000
_cell.length_c   1.000
_cell.angle_alpha   90.00
_cell.angle_beta   90.00
_cell.angle_gamma   90.00
#
_symmetry.space_group_name_H-M   'P 1'
#
loop_
_entity.id
_entity.type
_entity.pdbx_description
1 polymer ?
#
loop_
_entity_poly.entity_id
_entity_poly.type
_entity_poly.pdbx_seq_one_letter_code
_entity_poly.pdbx_strand_id
1 'polypeptide(L)'
;QDLAVRLTDDTDPFFLYNLVISEEDFQSLKSQQGLLVDFSAFPQKFIDLLQQCIQEQSKDMPRFLLQLVSSASVLDHTPVSLNVVETNPFKHLTHLSLKFLPGNDTEIKKFLASCLKCLKEDKTILEEKLRKTEEDLTRQLSYTQQNLSEKSRELDKLKNEWNSYTTALTNKHTQEMTNEKERALQAQAQYQQQHEQQKKELENLHQKSIQQLQNRLSELEVINKDLTERRYKGDSTVRELKAKLSGIEDECQRAKQEVMSLRRENTTLDAECHEKEKLINQLQTRVAVLEQEIKDKDQLVVRTKEVLDATQEQKAILEESTEKKQSHVEKLESTIKSLSAELLKANEIIKKLQGDLKTLMSKLKLKNTVTIQQEKLLAEKEERLQKEQRDLQEMGQSLRMKEQEVCKLQEQLETTMQKLEESKQLLKTNENVITWLNKQMNEIQMAKKLETPAGAHGGVRTAISPHGMPDRPFFPSSGISPHTSPPYSFQSLPEPVHNKNITSQCAVPKV
;
A
#
# COMPACT_ATOMS: atom_id res chain seq x y z
N GLN A 1 -151.61 -88.94 95.82
CA GLN A 1 -150.84 -87.76 95.33
C GLN A 1 -151.32 -87.55 93.93
N ASP A 2 -151.94 -86.42 93.68
CA ASP A 2 -152.95 -86.38 92.62
C ASP A 2 -152.39 -85.64 91.42
N LEU A 3 -152.68 -86.14 90.21
CA LEU A 3 -152.21 -85.52 88.99
C LEU A 3 -153.10 -84.32 88.68
N ALA A 4 -152.58 -83.12 88.93
CA ALA A 4 -153.20 -81.88 88.50
C ALA A 4 -152.66 -81.44 87.12
N VAL A 5 -153.53 -81.31 86.14
CA VAL A 5 -153.24 -80.72 84.82
C VAL A 5 -154.11 -79.48 84.65
N ARG A 6 -153.54 -78.44 84.03
CA ARG A 6 -154.22 -77.19 83.73
C ARG A 6 -154.02 -76.82 82.27
N LEU A 7 -155.08 -76.34 81.63
CA LEU A 7 -155.02 -75.65 80.34
C LEU A 7 -155.39 -74.18 80.57
N THR A 8 -154.67 -73.29 79.90
CA THR A 8 -154.80 -71.83 79.95
C THR A 8 -154.55 -71.27 78.57
N ASP A 9 -155.11 -70.10 78.27
CA ASP A 9 -154.82 -69.33 77.07
C ASP A 9 -154.02 -68.08 77.46
N ASP A 10 -152.95 -67.77 76.72
CA ASP A 10 -152.15 -66.56 76.95
C ASP A 10 -152.88 -65.28 76.48
N THR A 11 -153.95 -65.44 75.69
CA THR A 11 -154.78 -64.36 75.14
C THR A 11 -156.09 -64.14 75.90
N ASP A 12 -156.64 -65.18 76.56
CA ASP A 12 -157.78 -65.08 77.48
C ASP A 12 -157.41 -65.53 78.91
N PRO A 13 -157.14 -64.58 79.83
CA PRO A 13 -156.86 -64.88 81.24
C PRO A 13 -158.00 -65.58 82.00
N PHE A 14 -159.22 -65.62 81.46
CA PHE A 14 -160.35 -66.34 82.05
C PHE A 14 -160.51 -67.76 81.49
N PHE A 15 -159.82 -68.10 80.40
CA PHE A 15 -159.74 -69.48 79.90
C PHE A 15 -158.91 -70.32 80.89
N LEU A 16 -159.62 -71.06 81.73
CA LEU A 16 -159.04 -71.97 82.69
C LEU A 16 -159.79 -73.30 82.66
N TYR A 17 -159.07 -74.38 82.37
CA TYR A 17 -159.59 -75.73 82.49
C TYR A 17 -158.68 -76.54 83.43
N ASN A 18 -159.27 -77.10 84.48
CA ASN A 18 -158.57 -77.90 85.47
C ASN A 18 -158.97 -79.38 85.34
N LEU A 19 -158.00 -80.26 85.51
CA LEU A 19 -158.16 -81.70 85.65
C LEU A 19 -157.39 -82.13 86.88
N VAL A 20 -158.04 -82.84 87.80
CA VAL A 20 -157.38 -83.52 88.92
C VAL A 20 -157.77 -84.98 88.83
N ILE A 21 -156.76 -85.86 88.79
CA ILE A 21 -156.93 -87.31 88.78
C ILE A 21 -156.31 -87.86 90.06
N SER A 22 -157.13 -88.41 90.95
CA SER A 22 -156.65 -89.24 92.06
C SER A 22 -156.25 -90.64 91.55
N GLU A 23 -155.56 -91.41 92.38
CA GLU A 23 -155.19 -92.79 92.05
C GLU A 23 -156.42 -93.71 91.88
N GLU A 24 -157.54 -93.39 92.54
CA GLU A 24 -158.82 -94.09 92.40
C GLU A 24 -159.54 -93.74 91.09
N ASP A 25 -159.61 -92.44 90.74
CA ASP A 25 -160.12 -91.97 89.45
C ASP A 25 -159.32 -92.58 88.29
N PHE A 26 -158.01 -92.74 88.46
CA PHE A 26 -157.15 -93.33 87.46
C PHE A 26 -157.50 -94.79 87.16
N GLN A 27 -157.92 -95.61 88.14
CA GLN A 27 -158.35 -96.99 87.84
C GLN A 27 -159.59 -97.00 86.93
N SER A 28 -160.53 -96.07 87.16
CA SER A 28 -161.69 -95.89 86.29
C SER A 28 -161.28 -95.43 84.88
N LEU A 29 -160.36 -94.47 84.77
CA LEU A 29 -159.82 -93.99 83.49
C LEU A 29 -159.07 -95.11 82.73
N LYS A 30 -158.24 -95.87 83.45
CA LYS A 30 -157.45 -97.00 82.95
C LYS A 30 -158.35 -98.08 82.35
N SER A 31 -159.44 -98.42 83.04
CA SER A 31 -160.46 -99.36 82.53
C SER A 31 -161.22 -98.81 81.33
N GLN A 32 -161.70 -97.55 81.40
CA GLN A 32 -162.52 -96.94 80.34
C GLN A 32 -161.77 -96.75 79.00
N GLN A 33 -160.44 -96.56 79.03
CA GLN A 33 -159.62 -96.29 77.84
C GLN A 33 -158.59 -97.38 77.53
N GLY A 34 -158.62 -98.51 78.27
CA GLY A 34 -157.71 -99.64 78.04
C GLY A 34 -156.23 -99.31 78.27
N LEU A 35 -155.93 -98.36 79.17
CA LEU A 35 -154.55 -97.89 79.37
C LEU A 35 -153.69 -99.00 80.00
N LEU A 36 -152.57 -99.32 79.37
CA LEU A 36 -151.66 -100.39 79.80
C LEU A 36 -150.61 -99.94 80.84
N VAL A 37 -150.75 -98.73 81.39
CA VAL A 37 -149.79 -98.12 82.32
C VAL A 37 -150.41 -97.88 83.70
N ASP A 38 -149.55 -97.81 84.71
CA ASP A 38 -149.94 -97.50 86.09
C ASP A 38 -149.84 -96.00 86.39
N PHE A 39 -150.51 -95.58 87.47
CA PHE A 39 -150.71 -94.17 87.80
C PHE A 39 -149.41 -93.36 87.93
N SER A 40 -148.33 -93.97 88.43
CA SER A 40 -147.00 -93.35 88.54
C SER A 40 -146.30 -93.13 87.20
N ALA A 41 -146.57 -93.95 86.19
CA ALA A 41 -145.99 -93.85 84.85
C ALA A 41 -146.83 -92.98 83.90
N PHE A 42 -148.12 -92.82 84.21
CA PHE A 42 -149.08 -92.10 83.38
C PHE A 42 -148.71 -90.61 83.09
N PRO A 43 -148.24 -89.79 84.06
CA PRO A 43 -147.86 -88.40 83.79
C PRO A 43 -146.78 -88.28 82.71
N GLN A 44 -145.76 -89.14 82.75
CA GLN A 44 -144.71 -89.15 81.72
C GLN A 44 -145.27 -89.56 80.36
N LYS A 45 -146.18 -90.56 80.30
CA LYS A 45 -146.80 -90.95 79.03
C LYS A 45 -147.75 -89.89 78.45
N PHE A 46 -148.37 -89.07 79.29
CA PHE A 46 -149.09 -87.90 78.82
C PHE A 46 -148.13 -86.80 78.30
N ILE A 47 -147.00 -86.56 78.97
CA ILE A 47 -145.94 -85.65 78.48
C ILE A 47 -145.35 -86.13 77.13
N ASP A 48 -145.05 -87.43 76.99
CA ASP A 48 -144.55 -88.02 75.74
C ASP A 48 -145.52 -87.74 74.56
N LEU A 49 -146.83 -87.85 74.80
CA LEU A 49 -147.89 -87.57 73.82
C LEU A 49 -148.03 -86.06 73.50
N LEU A 50 -147.92 -85.19 74.50
CA LEU A 50 -147.93 -83.73 74.29
C LEU A 50 -146.69 -83.28 73.49
N GLN A 51 -145.52 -83.89 73.73
CA GLN A 51 -144.30 -83.62 72.95
C GLN A 51 -144.46 -84.02 71.48
N GLN A 52 -145.18 -85.12 71.19
CA GLN A 52 -145.51 -85.49 69.80
C GLN A 52 -146.40 -84.43 69.14
N CYS A 53 -147.41 -83.91 69.84
CA CYS A 53 -148.26 -82.82 69.32
C CYS A 53 -147.44 -81.54 69.04
N ILE A 54 -146.51 -81.17 69.93
CA ILE A 54 -145.62 -80.00 69.74
C ILE A 54 -144.68 -80.20 68.53
N GLN A 55 -144.15 -81.40 68.32
CA GLN A 55 -143.29 -81.72 67.16
C GLN A 55 -144.03 -81.73 65.82
N GLU A 56 -145.35 -81.91 65.82
CA GLU A 56 -146.21 -81.90 64.63
C GLU A 56 -146.83 -80.51 64.37
N GLN A 57 -146.85 -79.60 65.35
CA GLN A 57 -147.57 -78.31 65.33
C GLN A 57 -147.27 -77.40 64.12
N SER A 58 -146.07 -77.50 63.53
CA SER A 58 -145.62 -76.65 62.42
C SER A 58 -145.78 -77.27 61.02
N LYS A 59 -146.51 -78.38 60.89
CA LYS A 59 -146.69 -79.11 59.63
C LYS A 59 -148.09 -78.91 59.05
N ASP A 60 -148.21 -78.83 57.72
CA ASP A 60 -149.50 -78.66 57.02
C ASP A 60 -150.50 -79.81 57.27
N MET A 61 -149.97 -81.03 57.47
CA MET A 61 -150.74 -82.25 57.74
C MET A 61 -150.17 -82.93 58.99
N PRO A 62 -150.48 -82.43 60.20
CA PRO A 62 -149.90 -82.91 61.45
C PRO A 62 -150.39 -84.33 61.77
N ARG A 63 -149.46 -85.25 62.05
CA ARG A 63 -149.79 -86.65 62.38
C ARG A 63 -150.43 -86.77 63.77
N PHE A 64 -149.97 -85.99 64.74
CA PHE A 64 -150.52 -85.93 66.10
C PHE A 64 -151.13 -84.56 66.35
N LEU A 65 -152.34 -84.57 66.90
CA LEU A 65 -153.16 -83.40 67.17
C LEU A 65 -153.65 -83.43 68.62
N LEU A 66 -153.73 -82.25 69.23
CA LEU A 66 -154.39 -82.06 70.50
C LEU A 66 -155.73 -81.34 70.25
N GLN A 67 -156.84 -82.04 70.47
CA GLN A 67 -158.18 -81.56 70.14
C GLN A 67 -159.02 -81.38 71.41
N LEU A 68 -159.43 -80.15 71.71
CA LEU A 68 -160.36 -79.84 72.78
C LEU A 68 -161.80 -79.87 72.25
N VAL A 69 -162.67 -80.68 72.84
CA VAL A 69 -164.04 -80.94 72.36
C VAL A 69 -165.06 -80.76 73.48
N SER A 70 -165.95 -79.78 73.33
CA SER A 70 -167.16 -79.64 74.17
C SER A 70 -168.31 -80.48 73.59
N SER A 71 -169.13 -81.08 74.47
CA SER A 71 -170.35 -81.81 74.11
C SER A 71 -171.63 -80.98 74.19
N ALA A 72 -171.55 -79.73 74.67
CA ALA A 72 -172.69 -78.82 74.84
C ALA A 72 -172.32 -77.37 74.49
N SER A 73 -173.33 -76.49 74.39
CA SER A 73 -173.14 -75.04 74.28
C SER A 73 -172.54 -74.46 75.57
N VAL A 74 -171.76 -73.39 75.43
CA VAL A 74 -170.78 -72.86 76.41
C VAL A 74 -171.40 -72.26 77.71
N LEU A 75 -172.69 -72.48 77.98
CA LEU A 75 -173.42 -71.85 79.09
C LEU A 75 -173.56 -72.74 80.33
N ASP A 76 -173.49 -74.07 80.18
CA ASP A 76 -173.47 -75.01 81.31
C ASP A 76 -172.02 -75.42 81.63
N HIS A 77 -171.70 -75.61 82.92
CA HIS A 77 -170.39 -76.03 83.44
C HIS A 77 -170.06 -77.51 83.10
N THR A 78 -170.12 -77.86 81.81
CA THR A 78 -169.97 -79.21 81.29
C THR A 78 -168.50 -79.63 81.16
N PRO A 79 -168.15 -80.90 81.41
CA PRO A 79 -166.79 -81.39 81.21
C PRO A 79 -166.41 -81.37 79.73
N VAL A 80 -165.24 -80.80 79.42
CA VAL A 80 -164.70 -80.69 78.05
C VAL A 80 -163.61 -81.75 77.86
N SER A 81 -163.64 -82.46 76.74
CA SER A 81 -162.72 -83.57 76.48
C SER A 81 -161.49 -83.11 75.69
N LEU A 82 -160.32 -83.16 76.31
CA LEU A 82 -159.03 -82.98 75.65
C LEU A 82 -158.55 -84.32 75.10
N ASN A 83 -158.56 -84.45 73.78
CA ASN A 83 -158.18 -85.67 73.07
C ASN A 83 -156.78 -85.52 72.47
N VAL A 84 -155.90 -86.48 72.73
CA VAL A 84 -154.71 -86.69 71.88
C VAL A 84 -155.13 -87.61 70.74
N VAL A 85 -155.00 -87.13 69.51
CA VAL A 85 -155.50 -87.79 68.30
C VAL A 85 -154.36 -87.98 67.31
N GLU A 86 -154.20 -89.21 66.81
CA GLU A 86 -153.37 -89.49 65.64
C GLU A 86 -154.23 -89.52 64.38
N THR A 87 -153.81 -88.78 63.35
CA THR A 87 -154.46 -88.77 62.04
C THR A 87 -153.74 -89.74 61.10
N ASN A 88 -154.43 -90.83 60.74
CA ASN A 88 -154.03 -91.76 59.70
C ASN A 88 -154.82 -91.43 58.41
N PRO A 89 -154.27 -91.68 57.20
CA PRO A 89 -154.97 -91.40 55.93
C PRO A 89 -156.39 -91.99 55.77
N PHE A 90 -156.78 -93.00 56.57
CA PHE A 90 -158.13 -93.54 56.57
C PHE A 90 -159.01 -93.08 57.76
N LYS A 91 -158.43 -92.72 58.91
CA LYS A 91 -159.19 -92.39 60.13
C LYS A 91 -158.37 -91.63 61.17
N HIS A 92 -159.06 -90.95 62.07
CA HIS A 92 -158.50 -90.48 63.34
C HIS A 92 -158.49 -91.61 64.39
N LEU A 93 -157.48 -91.62 65.26
CA LEU A 93 -157.31 -92.56 66.37
C LEU A 93 -157.03 -91.77 67.65
N THR A 94 -157.95 -91.78 68.61
CA THR A 94 -157.73 -91.18 69.92
C THR A 94 -156.81 -92.08 70.76
N HIS A 95 -155.64 -91.55 71.15
CA HIS A 95 -154.68 -92.20 72.05
C HIS A 95 -155.03 -92.00 73.52
N LEU A 96 -155.63 -90.85 73.87
CA LEU A 96 -156.04 -90.49 75.23
C LEU A 96 -157.13 -89.43 75.18
N SER A 97 -158.13 -89.51 76.07
CA SER A 97 -159.26 -88.57 76.16
C SER A 97 -159.47 -88.13 77.62
N LEU A 98 -159.05 -86.92 77.98
CA LEU A 98 -159.11 -86.42 79.36
C LEU A 98 -160.25 -85.41 79.54
N LYS A 99 -161.10 -85.63 80.55
CA LYS A 99 -162.26 -84.77 80.84
C LYS A 99 -161.87 -83.66 81.81
N PHE A 100 -161.63 -82.46 81.28
CA PHE A 100 -161.36 -81.27 82.08
C PHE A 100 -162.68 -80.61 82.53
N LEU A 101 -162.65 -79.96 83.69
CA LEU A 101 -163.73 -79.08 84.15
C LEU A 101 -163.34 -77.61 83.88
N PRO A 102 -164.28 -76.75 83.43
CA PRO A 102 -164.05 -75.32 83.40
C PRO A 102 -163.81 -74.81 84.82
N GLY A 103 -162.74 -74.05 85.02
CA GLY A 103 -162.37 -73.48 86.31
C GLY A 103 -163.46 -72.55 86.81
N ASN A 104 -163.90 -72.74 88.05
CA ASN A 104 -164.86 -71.82 88.65
C ASN A 104 -164.22 -70.48 89.02
N ASP A 105 -165.09 -69.51 89.30
CA ASP A 105 -164.76 -68.14 89.69
C ASP A 105 -163.70 -68.03 90.80
N THR A 106 -163.67 -68.98 91.75
CA THR A 106 -162.69 -69.03 92.85
C THR A 106 -161.34 -69.60 92.40
N GLU A 107 -161.33 -70.59 91.51
CA GLU A 107 -160.11 -71.14 90.92
C GLU A 107 -159.44 -70.15 89.97
N ILE A 108 -160.20 -69.46 89.11
CA ILE A 108 -159.70 -68.40 88.23
C ILE A 108 -159.07 -67.28 89.08
N LYS A 109 -159.77 -66.80 90.12
CA LYS A 109 -159.24 -65.75 91.01
C LYS A 109 -157.97 -66.19 91.75
N LYS A 110 -157.88 -67.44 92.22
CA LYS A 110 -156.65 -67.99 92.83
C LYS A 110 -155.50 -68.09 91.83
N PHE A 111 -155.77 -68.58 90.62
CA PHE A 111 -154.79 -68.72 89.55
C PHE A 111 -154.22 -67.35 89.14
N LEU A 112 -155.11 -66.40 88.78
CA LEU A 112 -154.71 -65.05 88.38
C LEU A 112 -154.01 -64.28 89.50
N ALA A 113 -154.40 -64.45 90.76
CA ALA A 113 -153.68 -63.86 91.89
C ALA A 113 -152.25 -64.43 92.04
N SER A 114 -152.06 -65.72 91.77
CA SER A 114 -150.72 -66.34 91.78
C SER A 114 -149.86 -65.84 90.62
N CYS A 115 -150.39 -65.81 89.40
CA CYS A 115 -149.69 -65.29 88.23
C CYS A 115 -149.33 -63.81 88.39
N LEU A 116 -150.27 -62.98 88.85
CA LEU A 116 -150.02 -61.56 89.11
C LEU A 116 -149.00 -61.33 90.23
N LYS A 117 -148.90 -62.24 91.21
CA LYS A 117 -147.85 -62.19 92.24
C LYS A 117 -146.48 -62.46 91.61
N CYS A 118 -146.31 -63.58 90.90
CA CYS A 118 -145.05 -63.93 90.25
C CYS A 118 -144.60 -62.85 89.25
N LEU A 119 -145.50 -62.38 88.38
CA LEU A 119 -145.20 -61.31 87.42
C LEU A 119 -144.78 -59.99 88.09
N LYS A 120 -145.30 -59.67 89.29
CA LYS A 120 -144.83 -58.52 90.07
C LYS A 120 -143.46 -58.75 90.69
N GLU A 121 -143.20 -59.93 91.23
CA GLU A 121 -141.91 -60.31 91.80
C GLU A 121 -140.81 -60.28 90.71
N ASP A 122 -141.05 -60.96 89.58
CA ASP A 122 -140.17 -60.94 88.41
C ASP A 122 -139.95 -59.53 87.86
N LYS A 123 -141.02 -58.72 87.75
CA LYS A 123 -140.92 -57.31 87.34
C LYS A 123 -139.97 -56.54 88.25
N THR A 124 -140.15 -56.61 89.58
CA THR A 124 -139.28 -55.87 90.51
C THR A 124 -137.82 -56.34 90.45
N ILE A 125 -137.59 -57.64 90.23
CA ILE A 125 -136.24 -58.19 90.04
C ILE A 125 -135.61 -57.70 88.73
N LEU A 126 -136.40 -57.54 87.67
CA LEU A 126 -135.94 -57.02 86.37
C LEU A 126 -135.67 -55.50 86.42
N GLU A 127 -136.54 -54.71 87.04
CA GLU A 127 -136.33 -53.27 87.25
C GLU A 127 -135.08 -52.99 88.11
N GLU A 128 -134.87 -53.76 89.18
CA GLU A 128 -133.68 -53.65 90.04
C GLU A 128 -132.39 -54.06 89.33
N LYS A 129 -132.44 -55.08 88.46
CA LYS A 129 -131.30 -55.49 87.61
C LYS A 129 -131.00 -54.42 86.56
N LEU A 130 -132.02 -53.93 85.86
CA LEU A 130 -131.89 -52.90 84.82
C LEU A 130 -131.23 -51.65 85.39
N ARG A 131 -131.79 -51.09 86.48
CA ARG A 131 -131.25 -49.88 87.10
C ARG A 131 -129.79 -50.04 87.52
N LYS A 132 -129.41 -51.19 88.10
CA LYS A 132 -128.01 -51.50 88.42
C LYS A 132 -127.11 -51.55 87.19
N THR A 133 -127.55 -52.19 86.10
CA THR A 133 -126.76 -52.21 84.85
C THR A 133 -126.66 -50.82 84.21
N GLU A 134 -127.69 -49.99 84.30
CA GLU A 134 -127.66 -48.60 83.82
C GLU A 134 -126.72 -47.71 84.67
N GLU A 135 -126.77 -47.85 86.00
CA GLU A 135 -125.86 -47.20 86.95
C GLU A 135 -124.40 -47.57 86.67
N ASP A 136 -124.08 -48.86 86.55
CA ASP A 136 -122.72 -49.35 86.27
C ASP A 136 -122.22 -48.95 84.88
N LEU A 137 -123.04 -49.06 83.83
CA LEU A 137 -122.66 -48.64 82.48
C LEU A 137 -122.46 -47.12 82.39
N THR A 138 -123.31 -46.32 83.03
CA THR A 138 -123.15 -44.85 83.10
C THR A 138 -121.86 -44.47 83.84
N ARG A 139 -121.52 -45.19 84.91
CA ARG A 139 -120.27 -45.01 85.66
C ARG A 139 -119.04 -45.39 84.82
N GLN A 140 -119.10 -46.49 84.07
CA GLN A 140 -118.01 -46.90 83.17
C GLN A 140 -117.84 -45.92 81.99
N LEU A 141 -118.95 -45.45 81.41
CA LEU A 141 -118.93 -44.47 80.31
C LEU A 141 -118.34 -43.12 80.78
N SER A 142 -118.78 -42.59 81.91
CA SER A 142 -118.23 -41.34 82.46
C SER A 142 -116.74 -41.44 82.81
N TYR A 143 -116.31 -42.55 83.42
CA TYR A 143 -114.88 -42.80 83.72
C TYR A 143 -114.02 -42.94 82.45
N THR A 144 -114.49 -43.70 81.46
CA THR A 144 -113.76 -43.85 80.18
C THR A 144 -113.73 -42.56 79.37
N GLN A 145 -114.81 -41.76 79.39
CA GLN A 145 -114.87 -40.44 78.76
C GLN A 145 -113.92 -39.44 79.44
N GLN A 146 -113.85 -39.44 80.77
CA GLN A 146 -112.86 -38.62 81.51
C GLN A 146 -111.43 -39.02 81.11
N ASN A 147 -111.09 -40.31 81.23
CA ASN A 147 -109.75 -40.82 80.89
C ASN A 147 -109.37 -40.51 79.43
N LEU A 148 -110.32 -40.63 78.49
CA LEU A 148 -110.10 -40.25 77.10
C LEU A 148 -109.79 -38.75 76.96
N SER A 149 -110.57 -37.88 77.62
CA SER A 149 -110.32 -36.43 77.58
C SER A 149 -108.96 -36.04 78.18
N GLU A 150 -108.53 -36.72 79.25
CA GLU A 150 -107.22 -36.51 79.87
C GLU A 150 -106.09 -36.95 78.94
N LYS A 151 -106.22 -38.13 78.30
CA LYS A 151 -105.21 -38.65 77.36
C LYS A 151 -105.17 -37.88 76.05
N SER A 152 -106.28 -37.39 75.53
CA SER A 152 -106.29 -36.42 74.42
C SER A 152 -105.54 -35.14 74.78
N ARG A 153 -105.78 -34.59 75.98
CA ARG A 153 -105.10 -33.37 76.46
C ARG A 153 -103.59 -33.57 76.69
N GLU A 154 -103.16 -34.73 77.18
CA GLU A 154 -101.74 -35.10 77.25
C GLU A 154 -101.11 -35.21 75.85
N LEU A 155 -101.79 -35.92 74.94
CA LEU A 155 -101.32 -36.14 73.58
C LEU A 155 -101.19 -34.84 72.78
N ASP A 156 -102.12 -33.89 72.95
CA ASP A 156 -102.04 -32.58 72.30
C ASP A 156 -100.99 -31.65 72.95
N LYS A 157 -100.70 -31.79 74.26
CA LYS A 157 -99.51 -31.15 74.86
C LYS A 157 -98.22 -31.68 74.23
N LEU A 158 -98.06 -33.00 74.17
CA LEU A 158 -96.87 -33.63 73.58
C LEU A 158 -96.69 -33.25 72.09
N LYS A 159 -97.78 -33.17 71.30
CA LYS A 159 -97.72 -32.62 69.93
C LYS A 159 -97.20 -31.19 69.90
N ASN A 160 -97.72 -30.31 70.75
CA ASN A 160 -97.35 -28.90 70.77
C ASN A 160 -95.89 -28.70 71.24
N GLU A 161 -95.47 -29.44 72.26
CA GLU A 161 -94.08 -29.48 72.75
C GLU A 161 -93.13 -30.00 71.65
N TRP A 162 -93.47 -31.10 70.99
CA TRP A 162 -92.68 -31.68 69.90
C TRP A 162 -92.61 -30.77 68.67
N ASN A 163 -93.72 -30.12 68.31
CA ASN A 163 -93.77 -29.17 67.20
C ASN A 163 -92.95 -27.90 67.52
N SER A 164 -93.02 -27.41 68.76
CA SER A 164 -92.19 -26.31 69.25
C SER A 164 -90.69 -26.66 69.22
N TYR A 165 -90.32 -27.83 69.74
CA TYR A 165 -88.94 -28.34 69.71
C TYR A 165 -88.42 -28.51 68.28
N THR A 166 -89.22 -29.12 67.40
CA THR A 166 -88.89 -29.29 65.97
C THR A 166 -88.68 -27.94 65.30
N THR A 167 -89.61 -26.99 65.50
CA THR A 167 -89.52 -25.64 64.93
C THR A 167 -88.27 -24.90 65.45
N ALA A 168 -87.99 -24.98 66.75
CA ALA A 168 -86.80 -24.36 67.35
C ALA A 168 -85.49 -24.96 66.80
N LEU A 169 -85.44 -26.29 66.62
CA LEU A 169 -84.29 -27.00 66.07
C LEU A 169 -84.08 -26.69 64.57
N THR A 170 -85.16 -26.66 63.77
CA THR A 170 -85.12 -26.26 62.36
C THR A 170 -84.69 -24.81 62.20
N ASN A 171 -85.21 -23.89 63.03
CA ASN A 171 -84.80 -22.48 63.02
C ASN A 171 -83.33 -22.31 63.42
N LYS A 172 -82.88 -23.00 64.47
CA LYS A 172 -81.47 -23.00 64.89
C LYS A 172 -80.56 -23.51 63.77
N HIS A 173 -80.86 -24.66 63.19
CA HIS A 173 -80.06 -25.23 62.11
C HIS A 173 -80.05 -24.32 60.86
N THR A 174 -81.18 -23.69 60.53
CA THR A 174 -81.26 -22.72 59.44
C THR A 174 -80.38 -21.50 59.71
N GLN A 175 -80.40 -20.96 60.93
CA GLN A 175 -79.55 -19.84 61.35
C GLN A 175 -78.05 -20.21 61.34
N GLU A 176 -77.69 -21.40 61.80
CA GLU A 176 -76.31 -21.91 61.72
C GLU A 176 -75.85 -22.02 60.25
N MET A 177 -76.71 -22.57 59.39
CA MET A 177 -76.45 -22.67 57.94
C MET A 177 -76.37 -21.31 57.23
N THR A 178 -77.11 -20.29 57.65
CA THR A 178 -76.92 -18.93 57.13
C THR A 178 -75.65 -18.29 57.66
N ASN A 179 -75.33 -18.48 58.94
CA ASN A 179 -74.13 -17.90 59.57
C ASN A 179 -72.82 -18.51 59.03
N GLU A 180 -72.80 -19.79 58.65
CA GLU A 180 -71.67 -20.41 57.95
C GLU A 180 -71.58 -19.94 56.49
N LYS A 181 -72.71 -19.84 55.77
CA LYS A 181 -72.72 -19.29 54.40
C LYS A 181 -72.23 -17.84 54.36
N GLU A 182 -72.64 -17.01 55.31
CA GLU A 182 -72.19 -15.63 55.39
C GLU A 182 -70.69 -15.55 55.70
N ARG A 183 -70.18 -16.31 56.67
CA ARG A 183 -68.73 -16.38 56.94
C ARG A 183 -67.92 -16.88 55.75
N ALA A 184 -68.43 -17.88 55.00
CA ALA A 184 -67.80 -18.35 53.78
C ALA A 184 -67.75 -17.26 52.68
N LEU A 185 -68.84 -16.51 52.49
CA LEU A 185 -68.89 -15.38 51.54
C LEU A 185 -67.97 -14.22 51.97
N GLN A 186 -67.94 -13.87 53.26
CA GLN A 186 -67.05 -12.85 53.80
C GLN A 186 -65.57 -13.26 53.61
N ALA A 187 -65.21 -14.51 53.91
CA ALA A 187 -63.87 -15.03 53.68
C ALA A 187 -63.50 -15.05 52.18
N GLN A 188 -64.42 -15.48 51.31
CA GLN A 188 -64.23 -15.47 49.86
C GLN A 188 -63.98 -14.05 49.34
N ALA A 189 -64.75 -13.06 49.80
CA ALA A 189 -64.57 -11.66 49.43
C ALA A 189 -63.22 -11.10 49.92
N GLN A 190 -62.80 -11.44 51.15
CA GLN A 190 -61.49 -11.06 51.69
C GLN A 190 -60.33 -11.67 50.87
N TYR A 191 -60.40 -12.96 50.52
CA TYR A 191 -59.39 -13.60 49.67
C TYR A 191 -59.35 -13.00 48.25
N GLN A 192 -60.51 -12.69 47.66
CA GLN A 192 -60.57 -12.00 46.36
C GLN A 192 -59.95 -10.60 46.42
N GLN A 193 -60.25 -9.83 47.48
CA GLN A 193 -59.67 -8.50 47.69
C GLN A 193 -58.14 -8.56 47.89
N GLN A 194 -57.66 -9.51 48.70
CA GLN A 194 -56.21 -9.72 48.90
C GLN A 194 -55.51 -10.15 47.61
N HIS A 195 -56.11 -11.06 46.83
CA HIS A 195 -55.57 -11.51 45.56
C HIS A 195 -55.49 -10.37 44.53
N GLU A 196 -56.55 -9.58 44.36
CA GLU A 196 -56.52 -8.46 43.41
C GLU A 196 -55.56 -7.34 43.86
N GLN A 197 -55.43 -7.11 45.18
CA GLN A 197 -54.42 -6.20 45.73
C GLN A 197 -53.00 -6.68 45.45
N GLN A 198 -52.67 -7.96 45.73
CA GLN A 198 -51.36 -8.55 45.44
C GLN A 198 -51.04 -8.54 43.94
N LYS A 199 -52.02 -8.90 43.10
CA LYS A 199 -51.92 -8.82 41.64
C LYS A 199 -51.60 -7.40 41.19
N LYS A 200 -52.34 -6.40 41.68
CA LYS A 200 -52.12 -4.98 41.39
C LYS A 200 -50.76 -4.47 41.90
N GLU A 201 -50.29 -4.93 43.05
CA GLU A 201 -48.95 -4.60 43.57
C GLU A 201 -47.84 -5.19 42.69
N LEU A 202 -47.99 -6.44 42.24
CA LEU A 202 -47.07 -7.11 41.32
C LEU A 202 -47.07 -6.46 39.92
N GLU A 203 -48.24 -6.13 39.38
CA GLU A 203 -48.41 -5.35 38.14
C GLU A 203 -47.69 -3.99 38.24
N ASN A 204 -47.85 -3.27 39.37
CA ASN A 204 -47.13 -2.01 39.60
C ASN A 204 -45.61 -2.20 39.74
N LEU A 205 -45.15 -3.30 40.35
CA LEU A 205 -43.72 -3.63 40.46
C LEU A 205 -43.11 -3.93 39.08
N HIS A 206 -43.80 -4.76 38.28
CA HIS A 206 -43.40 -5.07 36.91
C HIS A 206 -43.42 -3.82 36.02
N GLN A 207 -44.44 -2.97 36.11
CA GLN A 207 -44.50 -1.72 35.34
C GLN A 207 -43.34 -0.78 35.68
N LYS A 208 -42.95 -0.67 36.95
CA LYS A 208 -41.75 0.09 37.37
C LYS A 208 -40.45 -0.52 36.82
N SER A 209 -40.32 -1.84 36.86
CA SER A 209 -39.16 -2.56 36.29
C SER A 209 -39.05 -2.37 34.78
N ILE A 210 -40.17 -2.50 34.05
CA ILE A 210 -40.26 -2.23 32.61
C ILE A 210 -39.85 -0.78 32.32
N GLN A 211 -40.35 0.20 33.07
CA GLN A 211 -39.98 1.61 32.89
C GLN A 211 -38.49 1.83 33.14
N GLN A 212 -37.90 1.21 34.17
CA GLN A 212 -36.45 1.30 34.44
C GLN A 212 -35.62 0.68 33.31
N LEU A 213 -36.02 -0.46 32.78
CA LEU A 213 -35.35 -1.12 31.65
C LEU A 213 -35.51 -0.34 30.34
N GLN A 214 -36.68 0.24 30.07
CA GLN A 214 -36.91 1.12 28.91
C GLN A 214 -36.07 2.39 28.99
N ASN A 215 -36.03 3.05 30.16
CA ASN A 215 -35.17 4.21 30.37
C ASN A 215 -33.70 3.82 30.12
N ARG A 216 -33.23 2.70 30.69
CA ARG A 216 -31.85 2.23 30.52
C ARG A 216 -31.51 1.81 29.08
N LEU A 217 -32.47 1.25 28.34
CA LEU A 217 -32.32 1.02 26.89
C LEU A 217 -32.14 2.34 26.15
N SER A 218 -32.98 3.34 26.40
CA SER A 218 -32.86 4.65 25.73
C SER A 218 -31.54 5.38 26.06
N GLU A 219 -31.03 5.26 27.29
CA GLU A 219 -29.68 5.74 27.65
C GLU A 219 -28.60 5.04 26.82
N LEU A 220 -28.66 3.71 26.71
CA LEU A 220 -27.68 2.92 25.97
C LEU A 220 -27.77 3.14 24.46
N GLU A 221 -28.96 3.37 23.90
CA GLU A 221 -29.17 3.76 22.50
C GLU A 221 -28.56 5.13 22.19
N VAL A 222 -28.77 6.12 23.06
CA VAL A 222 -28.13 7.45 22.95
C VAL A 222 -26.61 7.34 23.04
N ILE A 223 -26.09 6.60 24.03
CA ILE A 223 -24.65 6.39 24.21
C ILE A 223 -24.05 5.65 23.00
N ASN A 224 -24.72 4.64 22.45
CA ASN A 224 -24.24 3.88 21.29
C ASN A 224 -24.27 4.74 20.02
N LYS A 225 -25.31 5.55 19.81
CA LYS A 225 -25.37 6.53 18.72
C LYS A 225 -24.22 7.53 18.80
N ASP A 226 -23.97 8.10 19.98
CA ASP A 226 -22.91 9.10 20.20
C ASP A 226 -21.49 8.50 20.10
N LEU A 227 -21.28 7.28 20.58
CA LEU A 227 -20.06 6.49 20.34
C LEU A 227 -19.86 6.18 18.86
N THR A 228 -20.93 5.84 18.14
CA THR A 228 -20.90 5.56 16.70
C THR A 228 -20.59 6.81 15.90
N GLU A 229 -21.15 7.96 16.26
CA GLU A 229 -20.81 9.26 15.64
C GLU A 229 -19.35 9.66 15.93
N ARG A 230 -18.88 9.48 17.17
CA ARG A 230 -17.45 9.66 17.52
C ARG A 230 -16.54 8.71 16.75
N ARG A 231 -16.94 7.45 16.53
CA ARG A 231 -16.20 6.50 15.69
C ARG A 231 -16.15 6.98 14.25
N TYR A 232 -17.27 7.35 13.62
CA TYR A 232 -17.27 7.88 12.25
C TYR A 232 -16.43 9.15 12.09
N LYS A 233 -16.42 10.05 13.08
CA LYS A 233 -15.51 11.21 13.11
C LYS A 233 -14.05 10.77 13.17
N GLY A 234 -13.69 9.83 14.05
CA GLY A 234 -12.35 9.23 14.10
C GLY A 234 -11.93 8.50 12.81
N ASP A 235 -12.84 7.71 12.23
CA ASP A 235 -12.64 7.03 10.94
C ASP A 235 -12.41 8.05 9.81
N SER A 236 -13.02 9.24 9.88
CA SER A 236 -12.82 10.33 8.92
C SER A 236 -11.46 11.02 9.07
N THR A 237 -11.05 11.38 10.30
CA THR A 237 -9.75 12.02 10.55
C THR A 237 -8.59 11.06 10.34
N VAL A 238 -8.73 9.77 10.66
CA VAL A 238 -7.73 8.74 10.32
C VAL A 238 -7.57 8.59 8.81
N ARG A 239 -8.66 8.67 8.03
CA ARG A 239 -8.59 8.63 6.56
C ARG A 239 -7.91 9.89 5.99
N GLU A 240 -8.23 11.07 6.53
CA GLU A 240 -7.61 12.34 6.14
C GLU A 240 -6.11 12.36 6.49
N LEU A 241 -5.73 11.93 7.69
CA LEU A 241 -4.33 11.84 8.12
C LEU A 241 -3.54 10.82 7.31
N LYS A 242 -4.14 9.68 6.93
CA LYS A 242 -3.52 8.72 6.00
C LYS A 242 -3.32 9.30 4.61
N ALA A 243 -4.28 10.07 4.08
CA ALA A 243 -4.12 10.74 2.79
C ALA A 243 -3.03 11.82 2.83
N LYS A 244 -2.96 12.62 3.90
CA LYS A 244 -1.89 13.60 4.14
C LYS A 244 -0.52 12.93 4.28
N LEU A 245 -0.44 11.82 5.04
CA LEU A 245 0.79 11.05 5.18
C LEU A 245 1.27 10.52 3.82
N SER A 246 0.38 9.87 3.05
CA SER A 246 0.70 9.37 1.70
C SER A 246 1.18 10.49 0.77
N GLY A 247 0.57 11.68 0.82
CA GLY A 247 1.00 12.84 0.04
C GLY A 247 2.41 13.31 0.43
N ILE A 248 2.71 13.38 1.73
CA ILE A 248 4.04 13.75 2.25
C ILE A 248 5.08 12.66 1.98
N GLU A 249 4.70 11.39 1.99
CA GLU A 249 5.55 10.25 1.62
C GLU A 249 5.90 10.30 0.12
N ASP A 250 4.93 10.61 -0.75
CA ASP A 250 5.13 10.85 -2.18
C ASP A 250 6.00 12.08 -2.45
N GLU A 251 5.81 13.19 -1.72
CA GLU A 251 6.68 14.38 -1.80
C GLU A 251 8.11 14.08 -1.34
N CYS A 252 8.26 13.36 -0.22
CA CYS A 252 9.56 12.89 0.28
C CYS A 252 10.23 11.95 -0.74
N GLN A 253 9.47 11.10 -1.43
CA GLN A 253 9.99 10.20 -2.45
C GLN A 253 10.37 10.93 -3.74
N ARG A 254 9.59 11.95 -4.17
CA ARG A 254 9.99 12.87 -5.25
C ARG A 254 11.29 13.60 -4.91
N ALA A 255 11.39 14.20 -3.72
CA ALA A 255 12.60 14.89 -3.27
C ALA A 255 13.81 13.93 -3.17
N LYS A 256 13.62 12.68 -2.74
CA LYS A 256 14.68 11.64 -2.77
C LYS A 256 15.12 11.30 -4.20
N GLN A 257 14.18 11.20 -5.15
CA GLN A 257 14.48 10.96 -6.56
C GLN A 257 15.23 12.14 -7.19
N GLU A 258 14.83 13.37 -6.89
CA GLU A 258 15.50 14.61 -7.29
C GLU A 258 16.92 14.69 -6.72
N VAL A 259 17.10 14.46 -5.42
CA VAL A 259 18.44 14.37 -4.79
C VAL A 259 19.30 13.26 -5.39
N MET A 260 18.72 12.10 -5.76
CA MET A 260 19.46 11.06 -6.49
C MET A 260 19.83 11.50 -7.92
N SER A 261 18.96 12.27 -8.60
CA SER A 261 19.25 12.80 -9.93
C SER A 261 20.38 13.83 -9.88
N LEU A 262 20.26 14.84 -9.01
CA LEU A 262 21.28 15.85 -8.78
C LEU A 262 22.62 15.26 -8.34
N ARG A 263 22.61 14.18 -7.53
CA ARG A 263 23.85 13.44 -7.19
C ARG A 263 24.49 12.77 -8.41
N ARG A 264 23.71 12.15 -9.29
CA ARG A 264 24.23 11.54 -10.54
C ARG A 264 24.77 12.59 -11.49
N GLU A 265 24.04 13.68 -11.66
CA GLU A 265 24.44 14.86 -12.44
C GLU A 265 25.74 15.43 -11.90
N ASN A 266 25.86 15.67 -10.58
CA ASN A 266 27.09 16.14 -9.97
C ASN A 266 28.26 15.17 -10.18
N THR A 267 28.08 13.85 -10.01
CA THR A 267 29.15 12.88 -10.33
C THR A 267 29.51 12.83 -11.81
N THR A 268 28.59 13.21 -12.70
CA THR A 268 28.86 13.33 -14.15
C THR A 268 29.65 14.62 -14.45
N LEU A 269 29.30 15.72 -13.78
CA LEU A 269 30.02 16.99 -13.85
C LEU A 269 31.42 16.90 -13.24
N ASP A 270 31.60 16.17 -12.13
CA ASP A 270 32.91 15.85 -11.53
C ASP A 270 33.77 15.05 -12.52
N ALA A 271 33.20 14.03 -13.18
CA ALA A 271 33.89 13.25 -14.20
C ALA A 271 34.24 14.09 -15.46
N GLU A 272 33.33 14.95 -15.91
CA GLU A 272 33.61 15.92 -16.97
C GLU A 272 34.70 16.93 -16.56
N CYS A 273 34.71 17.39 -15.32
CA CYS A 273 35.76 18.24 -14.77
C CYS A 273 37.11 17.52 -14.81
N HIS A 274 37.20 16.29 -14.33
CA HIS A 274 38.44 15.52 -14.38
C HIS A 274 38.91 15.20 -15.81
N GLU A 275 38.02 14.91 -16.77
CA GLU A 275 38.44 14.75 -18.17
C GLU A 275 38.87 16.08 -18.82
N LYS A 276 38.23 17.21 -18.47
CA LYS A 276 38.68 18.56 -18.90
C LYS A 276 40.02 18.94 -18.26
N GLU A 277 40.22 18.62 -16.98
CA GLU A 277 41.45 18.83 -16.22
C GLU A 277 42.60 17.95 -16.74
N LYS A 278 42.31 16.69 -17.07
CA LYS A 278 43.23 15.78 -17.78
C LYS A 278 43.58 16.28 -19.18
N LEU A 279 42.62 16.83 -19.93
CA LEU A 279 42.87 17.48 -21.22
C LEU A 279 43.72 18.76 -21.05
N ILE A 280 43.49 19.56 -20.01
CA ILE A 280 44.32 20.73 -19.65
C ILE A 280 45.74 20.27 -19.33
N ASN A 281 45.93 19.24 -18.50
CA ASN A 281 47.24 18.67 -18.18
C ASN A 281 47.95 18.10 -19.43
N GLN A 282 47.23 17.44 -20.35
CA GLN A 282 47.78 17.00 -21.63
C GLN A 282 48.21 18.18 -22.52
N LEU A 283 47.41 19.26 -22.55
CA LEU A 283 47.74 20.47 -23.30
C LEU A 283 48.91 21.24 -22.66
N GLN A 284 49.01 21.29 -21.33
CA GLN A 284 50.15 21.84 -20.59
C GLN A 284 51.41 20.99 -20.75
N THR A 285 51.29 19.67 -20.84
CA THR A 285 52.41 18.79 -21.19
C THR A 285 52.85 19.04 -22.63
N ARG A 286 51.91 19.20 -23.56
CA ARG A 286 52.19 19.53 -24.96
C ARG A 286 52.82 20.91 -25.10
N VAL A 287 52.36 21.91 -24.34
CA VAL A 287 53.03 23.21 -24.14
C VAL A 287 54.46 23.01 -23.70
N ALA A 288 54.71 22.35 -22.57
CA ALA A 288 56.08 22.16 -22.07
C ALA A 288 56.98 21.41 -23.08
N VAL A 289 56.41 20.47 -23.84
CA VAL A 289 57.11 19.74 -24.90
C VAL A 289 57.49 20.67 -26.04
N LEU A 290 56.58 21.44 -26.66
CA LEU A 290 56.98 22.34 -27.76
C LEU A 290 57.54 23.70 -27.31
N GLU A 291 57.43 24.11 -26.04
CA GLU A 291 58.33 25.10 -25.41
C GLU A 291 59.78 24.59 -25.41
N GLN A 292 59.98 23.28 -25.19
CA GLN A 292 61.27 22.62 -25.36
C GLN A 292 61.54 22.18 -26.82
N GLU A 293 60.55 22.16 -27.73
CA GLU A 293 60.77 22.12 -29.18
C GLU A 293 60.90 23.50 -29.82
N ILE A 294 60.76 24.60 -29.07
CA ILE A 294 61.27 25.89 -29.50
C ILE A 294 62.44 26.49 -28.67
N LYS A 295 62.98 26.04 -27.47
CA LYS A 295 64.37 26.08 -26.69
C LYS A 295 65.92 25.64 -27.07
N ASP A 296 66.30 24.59 -27.85
CA ASP A 296 67.42 24.09 -28.75
C ASP A 296 67.73 24.27 -30.40
N LYS A 297 67.29 24.87 -31.61
CA LYS A 297 66.47 25.86 -32.55
C LYS A 297 66.95 27.26 -32.76
N ASP A 298 66.57 28.28 -32.01
CA ASP A 298 67.44 29.43 -31.91
C ASP A 298 68.82 28.95 -31.33
N GLN A 299 68.88 27.75 -30.71
CA GLN A 299 70.09 26.97 -30.36
C GLN A 299 70.69 26.21 -31.55
N LEU A 300 70.03 26.27 -32.70
CA LEU A 300 70.59 26.01 -34.00
C LEU A 300 70.90 27.34 -34.72
N VAL A 301 70.03 28.36 -34.68
CA VAL A 301 70.17 29.67 -35.37
C VAL A 301 71.34 30.45 -34.83
N VAL A 302 71.47 30.62 -33.52
CA VAL A 302 72.64 31.27 -32.93
C VAL A 302 73.87 30.45 -33.29
N ARG A 303 73.89 29.10 -33.10
CA ARG A 303 75.01 28.23 -33.57
C ARG A 303 75.38 28.49 -35.03
N THR A 304 74.38 28.65 -35.89
CA THR A 304 74.54 28.95 -37.32
C THR A 304 75.04 30.38 -37.55
N LYS A 305 74.66 31.32 -36.68
CA LYS A 305 75.05 32.72 -36.70
C LYS A 305 76.52 32.92 -36.36
N GLU A 306 77.08 32.32 -35.30
CA GLU A 306 78.53 32.48 -35.08
C GLU A 306 79.38 31.77 -36.15
N VAL A 307 78.88 30.71 -36.79
CA VAL A 307 79.54 30.13 -37.98
C VAL A 307 79.46 31.06 -39.18
N LEU A 308 78.36 31.81 -39.33
CA LEU A 308 78.21 32.86 -40.35
C LEU A 308 79.14 34.04 -40.05
N ASP A 309 79.18 34.53 -38.82
CA ASP A 309 80.04 35.64 -38.40
C ASP A 309 81.53 35.25 -38.56
N ALA A 310 81.93 34.03 -38.18
CA ALA A 310 83.29 33.53 -38.39
C ALA A 310 83.70 33.36 -39.87
N THR A 311 82.74 33.06 -40.77
CA THR A 311 83.01 33.02 -42.22
C THR A 311 82.99 34.41 -42.86
N GLN A 312 82.27 35.37 -42.27
CA GLN A 312 82.33 36.79 -42.64
C GLN A 312 83.68 37.41 -42.26
N GLU A 313 84.25 37.06 -41.10
CA GLU A 313 85.58 37.49 -40.65
C GLU A 313 86.69 37.03 -41.63
N GLN A 314 86.65 35.76 -42.06
CA GLN A 314 87.59 35.24 -43.07
C GLN A 314 87.47 35.94 -44.44
N LYS A 315 86.26 36.37 -44.82
CA LYS A 315 86.02 37.10 -46.06
C LYS A 315 86.69 38.47 -46.05
N ALA A 316 86.60 39.22 -44.94
CA ALA A 316 87.20 40.55 -44.82
C ALA A 316 88.73 40.53 -45.03
N ILE A 317 89.42 39.52 -44.49
CA ILE A 317 90.88 39.36 -44.61
C ILE A 317 91.31 39.09 -46.07
N LEU A 318 90.46 38.42 -46.87
CA LEU A 318 90.71 38.17 -48.30
C LEU A 318 90.37 39.39 -49.17
N GLU A 319 89.39 40.20 -48.77
CA GLU A 319 89.06 41.46 -49.45
C GLU A 319 90.18 42.51 -49.27
N GLU A 320 90.72 42.69 -48.07
CA GLU A 320 91.86 43.60 -47.81
C GLU A 320 93.14 43.20 -48.58
N SER A 321 93.36 41.89 -48.76
CA SER A 321 94.46 41.33 -49.58
C SER A 321 94.31 41.63 -51.08
N THR A 322 93.08 41.81 -51.55
CA THR A 322 92.75 42.08 -52.95
C THR A 322 92.82 43.58 -53.26
N GLU A 323 92.29 44.42 -52.37
CA GLU A 323 92.29 45.89 -52.51
C GLU A 323 93.72 46.48 -52.59
N LYS A 324 94.66 45.92 -51.81
CA LYS A 324 96.09 46.27 -51.87
C LYS A 324 96.74 45.97 -53.22
N LYS A 325 96.25 44.98 -53.99
CA LYS A 325 96.72 44.70 -55.36
C LYS A 325 96.04 45.60 -56.39
N GLN A 326 94.74 45.86 -56.24
CA GLN A 326 93.97 46.76 -57.13
C GLN A 326 94.59 48.17 -57.18
N SER A 327 94.91 48.74 -56.01
CA SER A 327 95.48 50.10 -55.89
C SER A 327 96.86 50.30 -56.55
N HIS A 328 97.56 49.22 -56.93
CA HIS A 328 98.83 49.28 -57.66
C HIS A 328 98.63 49.28 -59.19
N VAL A 329 97.55 48.65 -59.68
CA VAL A 329 97.20 48.60 -61.11
C VAL A 329 96.62 49.93 -61.60
N GLU A 330 95.77 50.58 -60.80
CA GLU A 330 95.14 51.87 -61.16
C GLU A 330 96.16 53.01 -61.34
N LYS A 331 97.33 52.92 -60.69
CA LYS A 331 98.45 53.86 -60.87
C LYS A 331 99.18 53.70 -62.22
N LEU A 332 99.08 52.54 -62.87
CA LEU A 332 99.61 52.33 -64.23
C LEU A 332 98.66 52.87 -65.30
N GLU A 333 97.34 52.81 -65.10
CA GLU A 333 96.38 53.21 -66.15
C GLU A 333 96.23 54.73 -66.33
N SER A 334 96.25 55.50 -65.24
CA SER A 334 96.00 56.95 -65.30
C SER A 334 97.12 57.72 -66.01
N THR A 335 98.37 57.28 -65.87
CA THR A 335 99.54 57.88 -66.54
C THR A 335 99.62 57.53 -68.03
N ILE A 336 99.23 56.31 -68.41
CA ILE A 336 99.21 55.88 -69.82
C ILE A 336 98.10 56.58 -70.61
N LYS A 337 96.94 56.86 -70.00
CA LYS A 337 95.81 57.56 -70.65
C LYS A 337 96.11 59.03 -70.99
N SER A 338 96.98 59.74 -70.26
CA SER A 338 97.28 61.16 -70.55
C SER A 338 98.25 61.35 -71.71
N LEU A 339 99.37 60.61 -71.74
CA LEU A 339 100.38 60.69 -72.81
C LEU A 339 99.85 60.26 -74.18
N SER A 340 98.83 59.41 -74.23
CA SER A 340 98.15 59.03 -75.47
C SER A 340 97.42 60.22 -76.14
N ALA A 341 96.98 61.23 -75.38
CA ALA A 341 96.25 62.38 -75.92
C ALA A 341 97.15 63.38 -76.65
N GLU A 342 98.40 63.58 -76.22
CA GLU A 342 99.32 64.53 -76.85
C GLU A 342 99.80 64.06 -78.24
N LEU A 343 99.91 62.73 -78.42
CA LEU A 343 100.25 62.11 -79.70
C LEU A 343 99.30 62.50 -80.86
N LEU A 344 98.04 62.81 -80.58
CA LEU A 344 97.07 63.20 -81.62
C LEU A 344 97.17 64.68 -82.04
N LYS A 345 97.60 65.59 -81.14
CA LYS A 345 97.77 67.02 -81.51
C LYS A 345 99.09 67.31 -82.22
N ALA A 346 100.16 66.57 -81.92
CA ALA A 346 101.45 66.73 -82.60
C ALA A 346 101.39 66.36 -84.10
N ASN A 347 100.60 65.34 -84.46
CA ASN A 347 100.53 64.80 -85.82
C ASN A 347 99.80 65.71 -86.84
N GLU A 348 98.97 66.65 -86.40
CA GLU A 348 98.32 67.62 -87.30
C GLU A 348 99.23 68.82 -87.61
N ILE A 349 99.86 69.40 -86.59
CA ILE A 349 100.62 70.67 -86.71
C ILE A 349 101.84 70.51 -87.63
N ILE A 350 102.45 69.32 -87.66
CA ILE A 350 103.71 69.05 -88.38
C ILE A 350 103.56 68.14 -89.62
N LYS A 351 102.32 67.89 -90.07
CA LYS A 351 102.04 67.71 -91.52
C LYS A 351 102.61 68.88 -92.34
N LYS A 352 102.84 70.06 -91.75
CA LYS A 352 103.61 71.15 -92.37
C LYS A 352 105.08 70.81 -92.65
N LEU A 353 105.84 70.14 -91.77
CA LEU A 353 107.22 69.70 -92.10
C LEU A 353 107.28 68.50 -93.06
N GLN A 354 106.14 67.87 -93.38
CA GLN A 354 106.05 66.94 -94.51
C GLN A 354 106.02 67.68 -95.87
N GLY A 355 105.74 68.99 -95.86
CA GLY A 355 106.03 69.91 -96.96
C GLY A 355 107.39 70.58 -96.77
N ASP A 356 107.55 71.31 -95.67
CA ASP A 356 108.78 72.01 -95.31
C ASP A 356 109.90 71.02 -95.00
N LEU A 357 110.74 70.84 -96.02
CA LEU A 357 112.01 70.13 -95.98
C LEU A 357 111.97 68.61 -96.29
N LYS A 358 111.00 68.23 -97.13
CA LYS A 358 111.29 67.45 -98.37
C LYS A 358 112.51 68.01 -99.13
N THR A 359 112.70 69.33 -99.04
CA THR A 359 113.89 70.14 -99.38
C THR A 359 115.16 69.86 -98.55
N LEU A 360 115.09 69.26 -97.35
CA LEU A 360 116.25 68.75 -96.59
C LEU A 360 116.42 67.24 -96.76
N MET A 361 115.40 66.48 -97.19
CA MET A 361 115.66 65.15 -97.79
C MET A 361 116.48 65.26 -99.10
N SER A 362 116.55 66.46 -99.69
CA SER A 362 117.45 66.81 -100.81
C SER A 362 118.73 67.53 -100.36
N LYS A 363 118.70 68.53 -99.46
CA LYS A 363 119.92 69.14 -98.87
C LYS A 363 120.69 68.26 -97.87
N LEU A 364 120.08 67.22 -97.31
CA LEU A 364 120.73 66.18 -96.51
C LEU A 364 120.86 64.86 -97.27
N LYS A 365 120.35 64.73 -98.51
CA LYS A 365 120.99 63.83 -99.48
C LYS A 365 122.27 64.46 -100.04
N LEU A 366 122.40 65.78 -100.10
CA LEU A 366 123.72 66.40 -100.24
C LEU A 366 124.63 66.07 -99.04
N LYS A 367 124.12 66.01 -97.80
CA LYS A 367 124.91 65.56 -96.63
C LYS A 367 124.98 64.04 -96.43
N ASN A 368 124.11 63.23 -97.02
CA ASN A 368 124.26 61.76 -97.04
C ASN A 368 125.17 61.34 -98.21
N THR A 369 125.21 62.12 -99.29
CA THR A 369 126.27 62.03 -100.30
C THR A 369 127.57 62.57 -99.75
N VAL A 370 127.63 63.68 -98.99
CA VAL A 370 128.89 64.10 -98.33
C VAL A 370 129.29 63.16 -97.21
N THR A 371 128.38 62.65 -96.38
CA THR A 371 128.74 61.77 -95.26
C THR A 371 128.85 60.30 -95.65
N ILE A 372 128.24 59.80 -96.74
CA ILE A 372 128.63 58.51 -97.35
C ILE A 372 129.78 58.70 -98.36
N GLN A 373 130.06 59.90 -98.87
CA GLN A 373 131.41 60.30 -99.32
C GLN A 373 132.25 60.84 -98.14
N GLN A 374 131.97 60.36 -96.92
CA GLN A 374 132.86 60.33 -95.76
C GLN A 374 132.82 58.96 -95.06
N GLU A 375 131.85 58.08 -95.27
CA GLU A 375 131.89 56.67 -94.83
C GLU A 375 132.47 55.78 -95.93
N LYS A 376 132.13 56.02 -97.19
CA LYS A 376 132.85 55.47 -98.36
C LYS A 376 134.09 56.28 -98.70
N LEU A 377 134.17 57.57 -98.32
CA LEU A 377 135.45 58.28 -98.36
C LEU A 377 136.26 58.13 -97.08
N LEU A 378 135.77 57.60 -95.94
CA LEU A 378 136.63 57.02 -94.90
C LEU A 378 136.80 55.52 -95.09
N ALA A 379 136.01 54.82 -95.89
CA ALA A 379 136.46 53.53 -96.43
C ALA A 379 137.62 53.80 -97.39
N GLU A 380 137.42 54.62 -98.43
CA GLU A 380 138.45 54.95 -99.41
C GLU A 380 139.53 55.93 -98.89
N LYS A 381 139.36 56.65 -97.77
CA LYS A 381 140.45 57.35 -97.05
C LYS A 381 140.91 56.63 -95.81
N GLU A 382 140.32 55.58 -95.25
CA GLU A 382 141.07 54.68 -94.34
C GLU A 382 141.81 53.61 -95.16
N GLU A 383 141.36 53.35 -96.39
CA GLU A 383 142.06 52.57 -97.41
C GLU A 383 143.07 53.42 -98.20
N ARG A 384 142.84 54.73 -98.44
CA ARG A 384 143.94 55.65 -98.83
C ARG A 384 144.78 56.12 -97.65
N LEU A 385 144.26 56.10 -96.42
CA LEU A 385 145.01 56.04 -95.15
C LEU A 385 145.39 54.59 -94.80
N GLN A 386 145.37 53.76 -95.85
CA GLN A 386 146.25 52.64 -96.15
C GLN A 386 146.78 52.69 -97.62
N LYS A 387 147.00 53.87 -98.26
CA LYS A 387 147.62 54.05 -99.61
C LYS A 387 148.48 55.32 -99.96
N GLU A 388 149.03 56.06 -98.98
CA GLU A 388 149.99 57.19 -99.10
C GLU A 388 151.11 57.26 -97.98
N GLN A 389 151.44 56.21 -97.19
CA GLN A 389 152.26 56.22 -95.90
C GLN A 389 152.87 54.87 -95.45
N ARG A 390 152.81 53.80 -96.25
CA ARG A 390 154.05 53.09 -96.64
C ARG A 390 154.73 54.12 -97.52
N ASP A 391 154.05 54.73 -98.49
CA ASP A 391 154.56 55.83 -99.33
C ASP A 391 155.21 56.98 -98.51
N LEU A 392 154.49 57.70 -97.64
CA LEU A 392 155.02 58.67 -96.64
C LEU A 392 155.78 58.07 -95.43
N GLN A 393 155.99 56.75 -95.30
CA GLN A 393 156.91 56.13 -94.32
C GLN A 393 158.14 55.46 -94.95
N GLU A 394 158.11 55.20 -96.26
CA GLU A 394 159.19 54.86 -97.18
C GLU A 394 159.85 56.18 -97.60
N MET A 395 159.05 57.21 -97.91
CA MET A 395 159.46 58.62 -97.95
C MET A 395 159.74 59.18 -96.55
N GLY A 396 159.16 58.59 -95.49
CA GLY A 396 159.52 58.90 -94.09
C GLY A 396 160.78 58.18 -93.59
N GLN A 397 161.22 57.13 -94.29
CA GLN A 397 162.56 56.55 -94.21
C GLN A 397 163.53 57.39 -95.04
N SER A 398 163.12 57.84 -96.23
CA SER A 398 163.86 58.80 -97.07
C SER A 398 164.12 60.13 -96.34
N LEU A 399 163.14 60.66 -95.60
CA LEU A 399 163.30 61.91 -94.84
C LEU A 399 164.13 61.72 -93.56
N ARG A 400 164.00 60.61 -92.82
CA ARG A 400 164.89 60.38 -91.66
C ARG A 400 166.34 60.09 -92.03
N MET A 401 166.58 59.53 -93.22
CA MET A 401 167.91 59.50 -93.85
C MET A 401 168.47 60.91 -94.12
N LYS A 402 167.62 61.95 -94.17
CA LYS A 402 168.00 63.37 -94.24
C LYS A 402 168.00 64.10 -92.89
N GLU A 403 167.16 63.75 -91.92
CA GLU A 403 167.16 64.39 -90.60
C GLU A 403 168.29 63.90 -89.68
N GLN A 404 168.79 62.67 -89.88
CA GLN A 404 170.08 62.21 -89.30
C GLN A 404 171.31 62.99 -89.83
N GLU A 405 171.11 63.80 -90.87
CA GLU A 405 172.07 64.75 -91.44
C GLU A 405 171.99 66.14 -90.76
N VAL A 406 170.91 66.46 -90.02
CA VAL A 406 170.63 67.81 -89.48
C VAL A 406 170.91 67.94 -87.98
N CYS A 407 170.25 67.19 -87.09
CA CYS A 407 170.27 67.51 -85.65
C CYS A 407 171.60 67.26 -84.91
N LYS A 408 172.61 66.70 -85.59
CA LYS A 408 174.03 66.77 -85.16
C LYS A 408 174.55 68.22 -85.01
N LEU A 409 173.79 69.20 -85.49
CA LEU A 409 174.05 70.64 -85.33
C LEU A 409 173.38 71.25 -84.09
N GLN A 410 172.37 70.62 -83.49
CA GLN A 410 171.48 71.28 -82.52
C GLN A 410 171.64 70.82 -81.06
N GLU A 411 172.38 69.73 -80.81
CA GLU A 411 173.01 69.45 -79.50
C GLU A 411 173.95 70.59 -79.01
N GLN A 412 174.25 71.57 -79.88
CA GLN A 412 175.16 72.68 -79.63
C GLN A 412 174.51 73.91 -78.96
N LEU A 413 173.18 73.98 -78.84
CA LEU A 413 172.47 75.22 -78.50
C LEU A 413 172.00 75.32 -77.03
N GLU A 414 171.07 74.45 -76.60
CA GLU A 414 170.28 74.67 -75.37
C GLU A 414 171.08 74.48 -74.06
N THR A 415 172.27 73.88 -74.13
CA THR A 415 173.28 73.85 -73.04
C THR A 415 173.72 75.24 -72.58
N THR A 416 173.35 76.29 -73.30
CA THR A 416 173.49 77.70 -72.88
C THR A 416 172.30 78.21 -72.05
N MET A 417 171.06 77.79 -72.34
CA MET A 417 169.85 78.45 -71.84
C MET A 417 169.33 77.93 -70.50
N GLN A 418 169.74 76.73 -70.05
CA GLN A 418 169.43 76.26 -68.68
C GLN A 418 169.96 77.23 -67.60
N LYS A 419 171.05 77.95 -67.88
CA LYS A 419 171.65 78.99 -67.02
C LYS A 419 170.80 80.26 -66.91
N LEU A 420 169.78 80.43 -67.76
CA LEU A 420 169.03 81.69 -67.85
C LEU A 420 168.01 81.84 -66.72
N GLU A 421 167.17 80.83 -66.46
CA GLU A 421 166.10 80.97 -65.46
C GLU A 421 166.45 80.44 -64.05
N GLU A 422 167.73 80.13 -63.86
CA GLU A 422 168.43 80.38 -62.59
C GLU A 422 168.46 81.89 -62.22
N SER A 423 167.95 82.80 -63.08
CA SER A 423 167.74 84.23 -62.80
C SER A 423 166.44 84.54 -62.03
N LYS A 424 165.26 84.00 -62.39
CA LYS A 424 164.02 84.21 -61.60
C LYS A 424 163.97 83.49 -60.23
N GLN A 425 165.08 82.89 -59.81
CA GLN A 425 165.51 82.85 -58.40
C GLN A 425 165.45 84.23 -57.70
N LEU A 426 165.22 85.35 -58.39
CA LEU A 426 165.01 86.67 -57.77
C LEU A 426 163.53 87.00 -57.46
N LEU A 427 162.54 86.51 -58.23
CA LEU A 427 161.11 86.79 -57.96
C LEU A 427 160.56 85.99 -56.76
N LYS A 428 161.26 84.91 -56.37
CA LYS A 428 161.39 84.29 -55.03
C LYS A 428 160.98 85.13 -53.82
N THR A 429 161.27 86.43 -53.86
CA THR A 429 161.40 87.28 -52.68
C THR A 429 160.41 88.45 -52.62
N ASN A 430 159.60 88.66 -53.67
CA ASN A 430 159.10 90.01 -53.97
C ASN A 430 157.65 90.34 -53.57
N GLU A 431 156.78 89.36 -53.34
CA GLU A 431 155.43 89.65 -52.82
C GLU A 431 155.01 88.70 -51.68
N ASN A 432 155.92 88.34 -50.77
CA ASN A 432 155.68 87.39 -49.67
C ASN A 432 155.56 87.98 -48.25
N VAL A 433 155.77 89.29 -48.05
CA VAL A 433 155.99 89.83 -46.68
C VAL A 433 155.12 91.06 -46.35
N ILE A 434 154.64 91.81 -47.36
CA ILE A 434 153.84 93.03 -47.18
C ILE A 434 152.78 93.18 -48.33
N THR A 435 152.35 92.06 -48.98
CA THR A 435 152.13 91.90 -50.47
C THR A 435 151.53 90.50 -50.92
N TRP A 436 151.01 90.25 -52.18
CA TRP A 436 150.69 88.87 -52.76
C TRP A 436 150.24 88.74 -54.29
N LEU A 437 150.55 87.63 -55.04
CA LEU A 437 150.13 87.35 -56.47
C LEU A 437 149.93 85.84 -56.95
N ASN A 438 149.72 85.51 -58.27
CA ASN A 438 149.12 84.20 -58.76
C ASN A 438 149.21 83.76 -60.30
N LYS A 439 148.99 82.44 -60.65
CA LYS A 439 148.52 81.77 -61.97
C LYS A 439 149.51 81.52 -63.18
N GLN A 440 149.37 80.67 -64.25
CA GLN A 440 148.47 79.55 -64.77
C GLN A 440 149.12 78.63 -65.92
N MET A 441 148.42 77.67 -66.61
CA MET A 441 148.96 76.55 -67.51
C MET A 441 148.13 76.13 -68.80
N ASN A 442 148.58 75.17 -69.69
CA ASN A 442 147.91 74.67 -70.95
C ASN A 442 148.39 73.26 -71.55
N GLU A 443 147.86 72.72 -72.70
CA GLU A 443 148.05 71.31 -73.26
C GLU A 443 147.72 71.08 -74.80
N ILE A 444 148.31 70.08 -75.57
CA ILE A 444 148.18 69.81 -77.07
C ILE A 444 148.39 68.30 -77.56
N GLN A 445 147.77 67.78 -78.67
CA GLN A 445 147.82 66.34 -79.18
C GLN A 445 147.85 66.09 -80.76
N MET A 446 147.71 64.84 -81.32
CA MET A 446 147.55 64.46 -82.80
C MET A 446 147.89 62.97 -83.24
N ALA A 447 147.98 62.59 -84.57
CA ALA A 447 148.23 61.21 -85.15
C ALA A 447 147.95 60.96 -86.70
N LYS A 448 148.17 59.74 -87.33
CA LYS A 448 148.11 59.42 -88.83
C LYS A 448 148.11 57.88 -89.27
N LYS A 449 148.33 57.49 -90.58
CA LYS A 449 148.09 56.19 -91.38
C LYS A 449 148.56 56.30 -92.89
N LEU A 450 148.32 55.41 -93.92
CA LEU A 450 148.54 55.41 -95.46
C LEU A 450 149.59 54.29 -96.10
N GLU A 451 149.74 53.73 -97.42
CA GLU A 451 150.58 52.52 -98.06
C GLU A 451 150.84 52.06 -99.69
N THR A 452 152.04 51.91 -100.48
CA THR A 452 152.33 51.14 -101.89
C THR A 452 153.73 51.13 -102.80
N PRO A 453 154.31 50.02 -103.52
CA PRO A 453 155.45 49.97 -104.64
C PRO A 453 155.77 48.74 -105.74
N ALA A 454 156.59 48.78 -106.92
CA ALA A 454 157.18 47.61 -107.86
C ALA A 454 158.06 47.76 -109.29
N GLY A 455 158.88 46.74 -109.89
CA GLY A 455 159.28 46.36 -111.38
C GLY A 455 160.66 46.54 -112.26
N ALA A 456 161.47 45.50 -112.68
CA ALA A 456 162.54 45.28 -113.78
C ALA A 456 163.79 46.21 -114.21
N HIS A 457 164.94 45.55 -114.58
CA HIS A 457 166.22 46.00 -115.25
C HIS A 457 167.33 46.86 -114.54
N GLY A 458 168.44 46.21 -114.15
CA GLY A 458 169.73 46.77 -113.66
C GLY A 458 169.85 46.76 -112.11
N GLY A 459 170.78 46.10 -111.41
CA GLY A 459 172.11 45.52 -111.68
C GLY A 459 173.04 46.01 -110.53
N VAL A 460 173.86 45.23 -109.79
CA VAL A 460 174.51 43.90 -109.99
C VAL A 460 174.92 43.27 -108.61
N ARG A 461 174.82 41.92 -108.43
CA ARG A 461 175.21 41.04 -107.25
C ARG A 461 174.29 41.13 -105.97
N THR A 462 173.77 40.12 -105.20
CA THR A 462 173.78 38.60 -105.12
C THR A 462 172.74 37.93 -104.04
N ALA A 463 171.60 37.23 -104.38
CA ALA A 463 170.70 36.12 -103.70
C ALA A 463 169.70 36.12 -102.35
N ILE A 464 168.27 35.94 -102.30
CA ILE A 464 167.09 35.33 -101.33
C ILE A 464 166.17 35.88 -100.02
N SER A 465 164.86 35.41 -99.61
CA SER A 465 163.91 35.71 -98.32
C SER A 465 162.36 35.07 -97.97
N PRO A 466 161.60 35.07 -96.72
CA PRO A 466 160.20 34.43 -96.24
C PRO A 466 159.11 34.98 -95.04
N HIS A 467 157.84 34.43 -94.62
CA HIS A 467 156.82 34.77 -93.40
C HIS A 467 155.27 34.13 -93.07
N GLY A 468 154.48 34.23 -91.86
CA GLY A 468 152.90 34.03 -91.52
C GLY A 468 152.13 33.60 -90.06
N MET A 469 150.73 33.74 -89.70
CA MET A 469 149.68 33.01 -88.67
C MET A 469 148.40 33.66 -87.73
N PRO A 470 147.34 32.97 -87.00
CA PRO A 470 145.89 33.39 -86.39
C PRO A 470 145.14 33.02 -84.90
N ASP A 471 143.73 33.11 -84.57
CA ASP A 471 142.91 33.28 -83.18
C ASP A 471 141.48 32.52 -82.62
N ARG A 472 140.60 32.92 -81.54
CA ARG A 472 139.55 32.14 -80.54
C ARG A 472 138.13 32.71 -79.78
N PRO A 473 137.20 31.99 -78.91
CA PRO A 473 135.70 32.27 -78.34
C PRO A 473 134.98 31.83 -76.86
N PHE A 474 133.64 32.10 -76.36
CA PHE A 474 132.85 31.73 -74.98
C PHE A 474 131.18 31.76 -74.62
N PHE A 475 130.51 31.57 -73.34
CA PHE A 475 129.02 31.10 -72.87
C PHE A 475 128.11 31.55 -71.47
N PRO A 476 126.83 31.05 -70.97
CA PRO A 476 125.67 31.54 -69.92
C PRO A 476 125.12 30.75 -68.52
N SER A 477 123.98 30.75 -67.60
CA SER A 477 122.42 31.08 -67.19
C SER A 477 121.90 31.05 -65.57
N SER A 478 120.71 30.98 -64.72
CA SER A 478 119.12 30.70 -64.48
C SER A 478 118.27 31.08 -63.04
N GLY A 479 116.94 30.68 -62.57
CA GLY A 479 116.03 31.09 -61.28
C GLY A 479 114.64 30.36 -60.59
N ILE A 480 113.76 30.84 -59.52
CA ILE A 480 112.59 30.12 -58.60
C ILE A 480 111.35 30.85 -57.66
N SER A 481 110.29 30.25 -56.85
CA SER A 481 109.06 30.86 -55.95
C SER A 481 107.99 30.08 -54.85
N PRO A 482 106.93 30.66 -54.00
CA PRO A 482 105.99 30.19 -52.74
C PRO A 482 104.33 30.58 -52.48
N HIS A 483 103.29 30.49 -51.46
CA HIS A 483 102.59 29.92 -50.08
C HIS A 483 100.97 30.37 -49.71
N THR A 484 99.92 30.24 -48.70
CA THR A 484 99.31 29.80 -47.24
C THR A 484 97.62 29.72 -46.97
N SER A 485 96.58 29.65 -45.94
CA SER A 485 96.03 29.81 -44.40
C SER A 485 94.48 29.32 -43.81
N PRO A 486 93.82 29.53 -42.50
CA PRO A 486 92.53 28.87 -41.73
C PRO A 486 91.28 29.57 -40.75
N PRO A 487 90.19 28.90 -40.02
CA PRO A 487 88.74 29.27 -39.32
C PRO A 487 88.23 29.09 -37.70
N TYR A 488 87.01 29.14 -36.87
CA TYR A 488 85.40 28.92 -36.62
C TYR A 488 84.61 29.57 -35.24
N SER A 489 83.38 29.47 -34.44
CA SER A 489 81.86 28.93 -34.10
C SER A 489 81.04 29.50 -32.71
N PHE A 490 79.79 29.33 -31.94
CA PHE A 490 78.32 28.67 -31.71
C PHE A 490 77.14 28.98 -30.44
N GLN A 491 75.70 29.25 -30.47
CA GLN A 491 74.33 28.76 -29.62
C GLN A 491 72.99 29.46 -28.75
N SER A 492 71.54 29.36 -28.96
CA SER A 492 70.16 29.38 -28.03
C SER A 492 68.45 29.35 -28.45
N LEU A 493 67.32 28.40 -28.31
CA LEU A 493 65.70 28.16 -28.79
C LEU A 493 64.42 28.97 -27.88
N PRO A 494 63.07 29.46 -28.20
CA PRO A 494 61.60 29.33 -27.50
C PRO A 494 60.04 29.44 -28.20
N GLU A 495 58.75 29.08 -27.65
CA GLU A 495 57.31 28.69 -28.33
C GLU A 495 55.75 29.35 -28.38
N PRO A 496 54.57 29.04 -27.63
CA PRO A 496 53.18 28.28 -27.95
C PRO A 496 51.57 28.71 -28.12
N VAL A 497 50.59 27.74 -28.51
CA VAL A 497 49.03 27.32 -28.34
C VAL A 497 47.57 27.92 -28.78
N HIS A 498 46.54 27.03 -29.14
CA HIS A 498 45.04 26.83 -28.69
C HIS A 498 43.64 27.22 -29.46
N ASN A 499 42.52 26.44 -29.23
CA ASN A 499 41.01 26.74 -29.11
C ASN A 499 39.81 26.61 -30.19
N LYS A 500 38.59 26.11 -29.73
CA LYS A 500 37.09 26.40 -29.94
C LYS A 500 36.16 26.37 -31.24
N ASN A 501 34.98 25.67 -31.12
CA ASN A 501 33.52 26.01 -31.39
C ASN A 501 32.72 26.11 -32.77
N ILE A 502 31.42 25.67 -32.73
CA ILE A 502 30.12 26.30 -33.23
C ILE A 502 29.36 25.94 -34.58
N THR A 503 28.05 25.56 -34.45
CA THR A 503 26.86 25.63 -35.41
C THR A 503 26.86 24.90 -36.79
N SER A 504 25.74 24.64 -37.51
CA SER A 504 24.29 24.41 -37.23
C SER A 504 23.49 24.10 -38.54
N GLN A 505 22.37 23.36 -38.51
CA GLN A 505 21.22 23.62 -39.41
C GLN A 505 19.90 22.91 -39.02
N CYS A 506 18.79 23.33 -39.66
CA CYS A 506 17.40 22.90 -39.50
C CYS A 506 16.99 21.99 -40.72
N ALA A 507 15.83 21.33 -40.86
CA ALA A 507 14.53 21.41 -40.19
C ALA A 507 13.61 20.17 -40.48
N VAL A 508 12.42 20.15 -39.84
CA VAL A 508 11.19 19.37 -40.18
C VAL A 508 11.24 17.81 -40.07
N PRO A 509 10.10 17.07 -39.99
CA PRO A 509 9.77 16.47 -38.68
C PRO A 509 9.32 14.99 -38.66
N LYS A 510 9.24 14.46 -37.43
CA LYS A 510 8.28 13.44 -36.93
C LYS A 510 7.90 12.26 -37.85
N VAL A 511 8.45 11.10 -37.51
CA VAL A 511 7.63 10.04 -36.88
C VAL A 511 7.92 10.08 -35.39
#